data_AF-A0A2N2T8D7-F1
#
_entry.id   AF-A0A2N2T8D7-F1
#
_cell.length_a   1.000
_cell.length_b   1.000
_cell.length_c   1.000
_cell.angle_alpha   90.00
_cell.angle_beta   90.00
_cell.angle_gamma   90.00
#
_symmetry.space_group_name_H-M   'P 1'
#
loop_
_entity.id
_entity.type
_entity.pdbx_description
1 polymer ?
#
loop_
_entity_poly.entity_id
_entity_poly.type
_entity_poly.pdbx_seq_one_letter_code
_entity_poly.pdbx_strand_id
1 'polypeptide(L)' 'MRKTPSDEYLEKARLLSEEETERLLSRARSKLIRKLESEKMTALDVVALQLEIEDEDLSEWRAKMAEIRKSDIKKKAKAK' A
#
# COMPACT_ATOMS: atom_id res chain seq x y z
N MET A 1 -1.49 -11.36 -5.14
CA MET A 1 -1.53 -9.98 -5.69
C MET A 1 -2.78 -9.88 -6.54
N ARG A 2 -3.72 -8.99 -6.15
CA ARG A 2 -4.93 -8.72 -6.93
C ARG A 2 -4.54 -8.34 -8.37
N LYS A 3 -5.37 -8.75 -9.33
CA LYS A 3 -5.16 -8.43 -10.74
C LYS A 3 -5.77 -7.08 -11.12
N THR A 4 -6.76 -6.64 -10.35
CA THR A 4 -7.54 -5.43 -10.57
C THR A 4 -7.64 -4.66 -9.24
N PRO A 5 -7.40 -3.33 -9.25
CA PRO A 5 -7.64 -2.47 -8.10
C PRO A 5 -9.14 -2.35 -7.80
N SER A 6 -9.49 -2.00 -6.57
CA SER A 6 -10.88 -1.65 -6.26
C SER A 6 -11.27 -0.29 -6.85
N ASP A 7 -12.58 -0.08 -7.05
CA ASP A 7 -13.12 1.19 -7.55
C ASP A 7 -12.75 2.38 -6.66
N GLU A 8 -12.68 2.17 -5.34
CA GLU A 8 -12.25 3.21 -4.39
C GLU A 8 -10.83 3.69 -4.68
N TYR A 9 -9.90 2.77 -4.92
CA TYR A 9 -8.50 3.14 -5.21
C TYR A 9 -8.32 3.66 -6.63
N LEU A 10 -9.19 3.28 -7.57
CA LEU A 10 -9.24 3.90 -8.89
C LEU A 10 -9.66 5.37 -8.82
N GLU A 11 -10.64 5.71 -7.99
CA GLU A 11 -11.02 7.11 -7.76
C GLU A 11 -9.88 7.89 -7.08
N LYS A 12 -9.27 7.32 -6.04
CA LYS A 12 -8.11 7.96 -5.38
C LYS A 12 -6.96 8.20 -6.36
N ALA A 13 -6.67 7.24 -7.22
CA ALA A 13 -5.63 7.36 -8.24
C ALA A 13 -5.94 8.46 -9.26
N ARG A 14 -7.20 8.65 -9.65
CA ARG A 14 -7.63 9.74 -10.54
C ARG A 14 -7.43 11.14 -9.95
N LEU A 15 -7.42 11.25 -8.62
CA LEU A 15 -7.27 12.53 -7.92
C LEU A 15 -5.81 12.94 -7.71
N LEU A 16 -4.85 12.07 -8.00
CA LEU A 16 -3.44 12.39 -7.87
C LEU A 16 -2.99 13.34 -8.98
N SER A 17 -2.11 14.27 -8.62
CA SER A 17 -1.37 15.05 -9.60
C SER A 17 -0.37 14.16 -10.38
N GLU A 18 0.12 14.68 -11.50
CA GLU A 18 1.16 14.03 -12.30
C GLU A 18 2.42 13.75 -11.47
N GLU A 19 2.89 14.72 -10.70
CA GLU A 19 4.05 14.58 -9.81
C GLU A 19 3.84 13.48 -8.75
N GLU A 20 2.66 13.44 -8.12
CA GLU A 20 2.34 12.41 -7.13
C GLU A 20 2.26 11.02 -7.75
N THR A 21 1.75 10.95 -8.98
CA THR A 21 1.66 9.73 -9.78
C THR A 21 3.05 9.21 -10.12
N GLU A 22 3.94 10.06 -10.64
CA GLU A 22 5.33 9.70 -10.96
C GLU A 22 6.09 9.25 -9.72
N ARG A 23 5.94 9.98 -8.61
CA ARG A 23 6.55 9.62 -7.33
C ARG A 23 6.07 8.25 -6.84
N LEU A 24 4.78 7.94 -7.02
CA LEU A 24 4.22 6.64 -6.65
C LEU A 24 4.75 5.52 -7.57
N LEU A 25 4.79 5.76 -8.88
CA LEU A 25 5.33 4.81 -9.86
C LEU A 25 6.81 4.52 -9.60
N SER A 26 7.61 5.52 -9.23
CA SER A 26 9.03 5.36 -8.90
C SER A 26 9.29 4.35 -7.78
N ARG A 27 8.37 4.27 -6.80
CA ARG A 27 8.46 3.32 -5.67
C ARG A 27 7.56 2.10 -5.81
N ALA A 28 6.84 1.97 -6.91
CA ALA A 28 5.90 0.88 -7.08
C ALA A 28 6.60 -0.48 -7.10
N ARG A 29 5.91 -1.53 -6.65
CA ARG A 29 6.48 -2.88 -6.63
C ARG A 29 6.92 -3.27 -8.05
N SER A 30 8.13 -3.81 -8.19
CA SER A 30 8.75 -4.15 -9.49
C SER A 30 7.88 -5.00 -10.42
N LYS A 31 7.03 -5.88 -9.86
CA LYS A 31 6.07 -6.69 -10.62
C LYS A 31 4.96 -5.85 -11.27
N LEU A 32 4.55 -4.74 -10.68
CA LEU A 32 3.56 -3.83 -11.26
C LEU A 32 4.20 -3.00 -12.39
N ILE A 33 5.42 -2.53 -12.20
CA ILE A 33 6.18 -1.82 -13.25
C ILE A 33 6.36 -2.71 -14.49
N ARG A 34 6.74 -3.98 -14.31
CA ARG A 34 6.82 -4.94 -15.44
C ARG A 34 5.48 -5.14 -16.18
N LYS A 35 4.35 -5.00 -15.48
CA LYS A 35 3.03 -5.10 -16.12
C LYS A 35 2.66 -3.82 -16.87
N LEU A 36 3.05 -2.66 -16.35
CA LEU A 36 2.93 -1.38 -17.03
C LEU A 36 3.74 -1.37 -18.32
N GLU A 37 5.02 -1.75 -18.25
CA GLU A 37 5.94 -1.82 -19.39
C GLU A 37 5.49 -2.83 -20.46
N SER A 38 4.76 -3.88 -20.07
CA SER A 38 4.20 -4.85 -21.02
C SER A 38 2.79 -4.49 -21.51
N GLU A 39 2.31 -3.27 -21.21
CA GLU A 39 0.98 -2.75 -21.56
C GLU A 39 -0.19 -3.63 -21.08
N LYS A 40 0.08 -4.53 -20.12
CA LYS A 40 -0.94 -5.41 -19.52
C LYS A 40 -1.79 -4.69 -18.47
N MET A 41 -1.43 -3.45 -18.15
CA MET A 41 -2.09 -2.61 -17.15
C MET A 41 -1.81 -1.15 -17.47
N THR A 42 -2.79 -0.29 -17.23
CA THR A 42 -2.62 1.15 -17.39
C THR A 42 -1.84 1.74 -16.22
N ALA A 43 -1.26 2.93 -16.39
CA ALA A 43 -0.63 3.66 -15.28
C ALA A 43 -1.62 3.90 -14.12
N LEU A 44 -2.87 4.22 -14.44
CA LEU A 44 -3.94 4.39 -13.46
C LEU A 44 -4.18 3.12 -12.63
N ASP A 45 -4.23 1.95 -13.28
CA ASP A 45 -4.41 0.67 -12.58
C ASP A 45 -3.22 0.34 -11.67
N VAL A 46 -2.00 0.64 -12.14
CA VAL A 46 -0.77 0.43 -11.35
C VAL A 46 -0.79 1.29 -10.11
N VAL A 47 -1.13 2.57 -10.27
CA VAL A 47 -1.19 3.57 -9.19
C VAL A 47 -2.25 3.16 -8.17
N ALA A 48 -3.45 2.81 -8.62
CA ALA A 48 -4.53 2.36 -7.75
C ALA A 48 -4.14 1.09 -6.98
N LEU A 49 -3.55 0.09 -7.64
CA LEU A 49 -3.07 -1.12 -6.97
C LEU A 49 -1.94 -0.83 -5.99
N GLN A 50 -1.02 0.08 -6.33
CA GLN A 50 0.09 0.44 -5.46
C GLN A 50 -0.40 1.16 -4.19
N LEU A 51 -1.37 2.07 -4.31
CA LEU A 51 -2.01 2.72 -3.15
C LEU A 51 -2.67 1.69 -2.24
N GLU A 52 -3.46 0.77 -2.81
CA GLU A 52 -4.16 -0.27 -2.06
C GLU A 52 -3.18 -1.15 -1.27
N ILE A 53 -2.08 -1.54 -1.90
CA ILE A 53 -1.03 -2.33 -1.27
C ILE A 53 -0.34 -1.57 -0.13
N GLU A 54 -0.02 -0.30 -0.34
CA GLU A 54 0.63 0.52 0.69
C GLU A 54 -0.28 0.72 1.91
N ASP A 55 -1.59 0.91 1.70
CA ASP A 55 -2.58 1.01 2.77
C ASP A 55 -2.76 -0.31 3.53
N GLU A 56 -2.79 -1.46 2.83
CA GLU A 56 -2.81 -2.80 3.44
C GLU A 56 -1.55 -3.04 4.29
N ASP A 57 -0.36 -2.79 3.72
CA ASP A 57 0.93 -2.95 4.41
C ASP A 57 0.99 -2.06 5.68
N LEU A 58 0.50 -0.81 5.57
CA LEU A 58 0.47 0.13 6.69
C LEU A 58 -0.51 -0.32 7.78
N SER A 59 -1.69 -0.83 7.41
CA SER A 59 -2.68 -1.37 8.33
C SER A 59 -2.14 -2.58 9.10
N GLU A 60 -1.50 -3.52 8.39
CA GLU A 60 -0.85 -4.68 9.01
C GLU A 60 0.25 -4.26 9.99
N TRP A 61 1.08 -3.29 9.60
CA TRP A 61 2.14 -2.79 10.47
C TRP A 61 1.57 -2.17 11.75
N ARG A 62 0.51 -1.34 11.63
CA ARG A 62 -0.17 -0.74 12.78
C ARG A 62 -0.74 -1.80 13.73
N ALA A 63 -1.35 -2.85 13.18
CA ALA A 63 -1.88 -3.96 13.97
C ALA A 63 -0.76 -4.66 14.77
N LYS A 64 0.34 -5.04 14.09
CA LYS A 64 1.51 -5.68 14.73
C LYS A 64 2.12 -4.79 15.81
N MET A 65 2.26 -3.48 15.55
CA MET A 65 2.78 -2.54 16.54
C MET A 65 1.87 -2.41 17.76
N ALA A 66 0.55 -2.43 17.58
CA ALA A 66 -0.40 -2.40 18.69
C ALA A 66 -0.29 -3.66 19.57
N GLU A 67 -0.08 -4.83 18.97
CA GLU A 67 0.16 -6.08 19.70
C GLU A 67 1.44 -6.04 20.53
N ILE A 68 2.56 -5.58 19.92
CA ILE A 68 3.84 -5.45 20.62
C ILE A 68 3.68 -4.53 21.83
N ARG A 69 3.08 -3.34 21.64
CA ARG A 69 2.84 -2.38 22.74
C ARG A 69 1.99 -2.98 23.87
N LYS A 70 0.91 -3.71 23.53
CA LYS A 70 0.09 -4.42 24.53
C LYS A 70 0.91 -5.47 25.29
N SER A 71 1.78 -6.20 24.61
CA SER A 71 2.64 -7.21 25.23
C SER A 71 3.67 -6.59 26.18
N ASP A 72 4.24 -5.44 25.81
CA ASP A 72 5.21 -4.72 26.64
C ASP A 72 4.59 -4.15 27.91
N ILE A 73 3.38 -3.59 27.81
CA ILE A 73 2.62 -3.13 28.98
C ILE A 73 2.33 -4.30 29.93
N LYS A 74 1.89 -5.45 29.40
CA LYS A 74 1.64 -6.65 30.21
C LYS A 74 2.91 -7.16 30.89
N LYS A 75 4.06 -7.15 30.20
CA LYS A 75 5.35 -7.56 30.79
C LYS A 75 5.76 -6.61 31.92
N LYS A 76 5.65 -5.29 31.72
CA LYS A 76 5.95 -4.29 32.75
C LYS A 76 5.02 -4.40 33.97
N ALA A 77 3.74 -4.70 33.76
CA ALA A 77 2.77 -4.89 34.84
C ALA A 77 3.02 -6.17 35.67
N LYS A 78 3.60 -7.21 35.07
CA LYS A 78 3.98 -8.46 35.77
C LYS A 78 5.33 -8.37 36.50
N ALA A 79 6.16 -7.38 36.15
CA ALA A 79 7.47 -7.16 36.76
C ALA A 79 7.43 -6.16 37.93
N LYS A 80 6.25 -5.66 38.29
CA LYS A 80 5.98 -4.76 39.41
C LYS A 80 5.12 -5.49 40.44
#